data_AF-A0A0F9WEP2-F1
#
_entry.id   AF-A0A0F9WEP2-F1
#
_cell.length_a   1.000
_cell.length_b   1.000
_cell.length_c   1.000
_cell.angle_alpha   90.00
_cell.angle_beta   90.00
_cell.angle_gamma   90.00
#
_symmetry.space_group_name_H-M   'P 1'
#
loop_
_entity.id
_entity.type
_entity.pdbx_description
1 polymer ?
#
loop_
_entity_poly.entity_id
_entity_poly.type
_entity_poly.pdbx_seq_one_letter_code
_entity_poly.pdbx_strand_id
1 'polypeptide(L)'
;CTTICCDDQELIKLLNKLEKNFFNLKQAKSSPEFNNIYIIDSRNISYNDINLLKKFRVSYNGKFYNRKKKIIDSITNICEHLKYQQIPRHRHILVEKSLKFICQVFVFINDFNFFKKKRIIGYFNFFNRLQYQKYKFTALFSNENFAEMITLIKKVLYQDHYFNYVKKVDLKKSFKSLSVNITYIINHLKFYTDYLNEYEKIYMKYI
;
A
#
# COMPACT_ATOMS: atom_id res chain seq x y z
N CYS A 1 -17.93 -29.89 14.66
CA CYS A 1 -16.48 -29.65 14.54
C CYS A 1 -16.14 -29.26 13.10
N THR A 2 -15.77 -28.02 12.84
CA THR A 2 -15.30 -27.57 11.52
C THR A 2 -13.79 -27.70 11.46
N THR A 3 -13.30 -28.73 10.76
CA THR A 3 -11.88 -28.90 10.46
C THR A 3 -11.42 -27.70 9.63
N ILE A 4 -10.61 -26.81 10.21
CA ILE A 4 -10.01 -25.68 9.50
C ILE A 4 -9.07 -26.26 8.43
N CYS A 5 -9.24 -25.85 7.18
CA CYS A 5 -8.40 -26.34 6.08
C CYS A 5 -6.95 -25.83 6.22
N CYS A 6 -5.97 -26.56 5.66
CA CYS A 6 -4.55 -26.15 5.68
C CYS A 6 -4.36 -24.73 5.14
N ASP A 7 -5.03 -24.40 4.03
CA ASP A 7 -4.95 -23.07 3.42
C ASP A 7 -5.59 -21.95 4.27
N ASP A 8 -6.64 -22.27 5.03
CA ASP A 8 -7.23 -21.31 5.98
C ASP A 8 -6.22 -20.97 7.09
N GLN A 9 -5.51 -21.98 7.61
CA GLN A 9 -4.48 -21.80 8.63
C GLN A 9 -3.27 -21.02 8.09
N GLU A 10 -2.82 -21.30 6.87
CA GLU A 10 -1.75 -20.56 6.21
C GLU A 10 -2.13 -19.09 6.03
N LEU A 11 -3.36 -18.81 5.56
CA LEU A 11 -3.85 -17.44 5.40
C LEU A 11 -3.93 -16.70 6.74
N ILE A 12 -4.39 -17.35 7.81
CA ILE A 12 -4.43 -16.77 9.16
C ILE A 12 -3.02 -16.43 9.65
N LYS A 13 -2.06 -17.35 9.52
CA LYS A 13 -0.67 -17.14 9.95
C LYS A 13 -0.04 -15.96 9.20
N LEU A 14 -0.23 -15.90 7.88
CA LEU A 14 0.29 -14.82 7.05
C LEU A 14 -0.37 -13.48 7.39
N LEU A 15 -1.70 -13.46 7.57
CA LEU A 15 -2.42 -12.26 7.99
C LEU A 15 -1.91 -11.73 9.33
N ASN A 16 -1.77 -12.59 10.34
CA ASN A 16 -1.28 -12.19 11.67
C ASN A 16 0.15 -11.62 11.60
N LYS A 17 1.02 -12.24 10.80
CA LYS A 17 2.39 -11.73 10.55
C LYS A 17 2.35 -10.34 9.91
N LEU A 18 1.49 -10.13 8.91
CA LEU A 18 1.35 -8.85 8.24
C LEU A 18 0.71 -7.77 9.14
N GLU A 19 -0.30 -8.12 9.93
CA GLU A 19 -0.92 -7.21 10.92
C GLU A 19 0.11 -6.74 11.95
N LYS A 20 0.94 -7.66 12.47
CA LYS A 20 2.03 -7.33 13.39
C LYS A 20 3.08 -6.41 12.74
N ASN A 21 3.51 -6.72 11.51
CA ASN A 21 4.44 -5.87 10.77
C ASN A 21 3.86 -4.47 10.52
N PHE A 22 2.58 -4.39 10.18
CA PHE A 22 1.88 -3.12 9.97
C PHE A 22 1.75 -2.29 11.25
N PHE A 23 1.50 -2.94 12.39
CA PHE A 23 1.48 -2.29 13.70
C PHE A 23 2.86 -1.72 14.07
N ASN A 24 3.92 -2.53 13.93
CA ASN A 24 5.29 -2.08 14.16
C ASN A 24 5.66 -0.90 13.26
N LEU A 25 5.27 -0.95 11.98
CA LEU A 25 5.47 0.14 11.04
C LEU A 25 4.82 1.44 11.52
N LYS A 26 3.58 1.40 11.98
CA LYS A 26 2.90 2.59 12.52
C LYS A 26 3.64 3.20 13.71
N GLN A 27 4.17 2.37 14.61
CA GLN A 27 4.95 2.82 15.76
C GLN A 27 6.30 3.42 15.36
N ALA A 28 6.94 2.87 14.32
CA ALA A 28 8.24 3.34 13.86
C ALA A 28 8.24 4.84 13.53
N LYS A 29 7.12 5.42 13.09
CA LYS A 29 6.99 6.87 12.81
C LYS A 29 7.54 7.78 13.92
N SER A 30 7.45 7.35 15.18
CA SER A 30 7.88 8.12 16.35
C SER A 30 9.38 8.00 16.63
N SER A 31 10.10 7.13 15.91
CA SER A 31 11.55 6.98 16.02
C SER A 31 12.27 8.30 15.67
N PRO A 32 13.37 8.64 16.39
CA PRO A 32 14.20 9.80 16.04
C PRO A 32 14.66 9.78 14.58
N GLU A 33 14.92 8.60 14.01
CA GLU A 33 15.28 8.44 12.60
C GLU A 33 14.25 9.06 11.65
N PHE A 34 12.96 9.03 11.99
CA PHE A 34 11.88 9.45 11.09
C PHE A 34 11.21 10.76 11.49
N ASN A 35 11.53 11.30 12.67
CA ASN A 35 10.84 12.46 13.24
C ASN A 35 11.66 13.76 13.25
N ASN A 36 12.84 13.77 12.63
CA ASN A 36 13.61 15.00 12.46
C ASN A 36 12.87 16.02 11.59
N ILE A 37 12.89 17.28 12.03
CA ILE A 37 12.29 18.43 11.34
C ILE A 37 13.42 19.36 10.92
N TYR A 38 13.61 19.48 9.62
CA TYR A 38 14.50 20.45 9.01
C TYR A 38 13.66 21.65 8.57
N ILE A 39 14.14 22.86 8.86
CA ILE A 39 13.48 24.10 8.47
C ILE A 39 14.31 24.72 7.35
N ILE A 40 13.71 24.82 6.17
CA ILE A 40 14.37 25.36 4.98
C ILE A 40 13.71 26.69 4.64
N ASP A 41 14.50 27.74 4.42
CA ASP A 41 13.98 29.00 3.88
C ASP A 41 13.59 28.80 2.41
N SER A 42 12.29 28.88 2.14
CA SER A 42 11.73 28.70 0.80
C SER A 42 12.22 29.74 -0.21
N ARG A 43 12.67 30.91 0.27
CA ARG A 43 13.17 32.00 -0.57
C ARG A 43 14.53 31.67 -1.17
N ASN A 44 15.29 30.77 -0.53
CA ASN A 44 16.60 30.37 -1.00
C ASN A 44 16.53 29.29 -2.09
N ILE A 45 15.36 28.67 -2.30
CA ILE A 45 15.19 27.62 -3.30
C ILE A 45 15.07 28.23 -4.69
N SER A 46 15.94 27.79 -5.60
CA SER A 46 15.90 28.23 -6.99
C SER A 46 14.56 27.94 -7.66
N TYR A 47 14.13 28.78 -8.60
CA TYR A 47 12.91 28.56 -9.37
C TYR A 47 12.92 27.21 -10.12
N ASN A 48 14.09 26.80 -10.61
CA ASN A 48 14.29 25.52 -11.28
C ASN A 48 14.03 24.35 -10.32
N ASP A 49 14.60 24.37 -9.11
CA ASP A 49 14.36 23.32 -8.11
C ASP A 49 12.90 23.31 -7.65
N ILE A 50 12.24 24.46 -7.48
CA ILE A 50 10.80 24.53 -7.20
C ILE A 50 9.98 23.81 -8.28
N ASN A 51 10.31 24.04 -9.56
CA ASN A 51 9.62 23.40 -10.66
C ASN A 51 9.87 21.90 -10.71
N LEU A 52 11.10 21.45 -10.42
CA LEU A 52 11.42 20.04 -10.28
C LEU A 52 10.58 19.41 -9.17
N LEU A 53 10.57 19.98 -7.95
CA LEU A 53 9.79 19.48 -6.82
C LEU A 53 8.29 19.33 -7.14
N LYS A 54 7.70 20.29 -7.88
CA LYS A 54 6.32 20.19 -8.35
C LYS A 54 6.12 19.01 -9.31
N LYS A 55 7.01 18.85 -10.30
CA LYS A 55 6.96 17.72 -11.25
C LYS A 55 7.09 16.38 -10.53
N PHE A 56 8.01 16.27 -9.57
CA PHE A 56 8.20 15.09 -8.72
C PHE A 56 6.91 14.73 -7.99
N ARG A 57 6.29 15.70 -7.30
CA ARG A 57 5.03 15.48 -6.58
C ARG A 57 3.93 14.97 -7.50
N VAL A 58 3.73 15.60 -8.66
CA VAL A 58 2.68 15.20 -9.61
C VAL A 58 2.93 13.78 -10.14
N SER A 59 4.17 13.50 -10.54
CA SER A 59 4.59 12.19 -11.05
C SER A 59 4.41 11.08 -10.01
N TYR A 60 4.92 11.28 -8.80
CA TYR A 60 4.86 10.30 -7.72
C TYR A 60 3.42 10.05 -7.25
N ASN A 61 2.68 11.14 -6.95
CA ASN A 61 1.30 11.03 -6.50
C ASN A 61 0.41 10.42 -7.58
N GLY A 62 0.52 10.86 -8.83
CA GLY A 62 -0.32 10.35 -9.92
C GLY A 62 -0.13 8.84 -10.14
N LYS A 63 1.13 8.37 -10.15
CA LYS A 63 1.43 6.96 -10.39
C LYS A 63 1.00 6.05 -9.23
N PHE A 64 1.27 6.44 -7.99
CA PHE A 64 0.84 5.65 -6.83
C PHE A 64 -0.67 5.70 -6.63
N TYR A 65 -1.30 6.88 -6.76
CA TYR A 65 -2.74 7.06 -6.61
C TYR A 65 -3.53 6.20 -7.59
N ASN A 66 -3.14 6.18 -8.87
CA ASN A 66 -3.81 5.38 -9.88
C ASN A 66 -3.73 3.88 -9.58
N ARG A 67 -2.58 3.39 -9.10
CA ARG A 67 -2.41 1.98 -8.70
C ARG A 67 -3.22 1.65 -7.45
N LYS A 68 -3.15 2.50 -6.43
CA LYS A 68 -3.97 2.39 -5.22
C LYS A 68 -5.46 2.31 -5.54
N LYS A 69 -5.96 3.20 -6.41
CA LYS A 69 -7.36 3.21 -6.83
C LYS A 69 -7.76 1.87 -7.46
N LYS A 70 -6.97 1.38 -8.42
CA LYS A 70 -7.20 0.05 -9.04
C LYS A 70 -7.22 -1.10 -8.03
N ILE A 71 -6.37 -1.06 -7.01
CA ILE A 71 -6.33 -2.06 -5.94
C ILE A 71 -7.61 -2.00 -5.10
N ILE A 72 -8.00 -0.81 -4.64
CA ILE A 72 -9.23 -0.62 -3.86
C ILE A 72 -10.46 -1.03 -4.67
N ASP A 73 -10.58 -0.58 -5.92
CA ASP A 73 -11.69 -0.94 -6.80
C ASP A 73 -11.77 -2.46 -7.01
N SER A 74 -10.62 -3.12 -7.19
CA SER A 74 -10.56 -4.58 -7.33
C SER A 74 -11.03 -5.29 -6.06
N ILE A 75 -10.65 -4.80 -4.88
CA ILE A 75 -11.07 -5.36 -3.59
C ILE A 75 -12.57 -5.14 -3.37
N THR A 76 -13.08 -3.94 -3.63
CA THR A 76 -14.51 -3.64 -3.54
C THR A 76 -15.31 -4.59 -4.41
N ASN A 77 -14.90 -4.75 -5.68
CA ASN A 77 -15.56 -5.67 -6.61
C ASN A 77 -15.47 -7.13 -6.13
N ILE A 78 -14.35 -7.56 -5.55
CA ILE A 78 -14.24 -8.91 -4.96
C ILE A 78 -15.26 -9.07 -3.83
N CYS A 79 -15.29 -8.15 -2.87
CA CYS A 79 -16.21 -8.19 -1.73
C CYS A 79 -17.68 -8.16 -2.17
N GLU A 80 -18.03 -7.38 -3.18
CA GLU A 80 -19.39 -7.36 -3.74
C GLU A 80 -19.77 -8.70 -4.37
N HIS A 81 -18.90 -9.28 -5.19
CA HIS A 81 -19.17 -10.58 -5.81
C HIS A 81 -19.22 -11.73 -4.80
N LEU A 82 -18.46 -11.65 -3.71
CA LEU A 82 -18.46 -12.65 -2.64
C LEU A 82 -19.81 -12.76 -1.92
N LYS A 83 -20.60 -11.67 -1.84
CA LYS A 83 -21.96 -11.69 -1.25
C LYS A 83 -22.91 -12.67 -1.95
N TYR A 84 -22.63 -12.97 -3.23
CA TYR A 84 -23.47 -13.86 -4.05
C TYR A 84 -22.91 -15.29 -4.16
N GLN A 85 -21.82 -15.60 -3.45
CA GLN A 85 -21.21 -16.91 -3.41
C GLN A 85 -21.73 -17.71 -2.21
N GLN A 86 -21.98 -18.99 -2.40
CA GLN A 86 -22.39 -19.89 -1.32
C GLN A 86 -21.16 -20.41 -0.56
N ILE A 87 -20.37 -19.50 0.02
CA ILE A 87 -19.21 -19.86 0.83
C ILE A 87 -19.56 -19.92 2.33
N PRO A 88 -18.94 -20.82 3.11
CA PRO A 88 -19.07 -20.87 4.56
C PRO A 88 -18.73 -19.53 5.21
N ARG A 89 -19.54 -19.15 6.20
CA ARG A 89 -19.42 -17.86 6.89
C ARG A 89 -18.01 -17.58 7.43
N HIS A 90 -17.33 -18.58 7.97
CA HIS A 90 -15.98 -18.42 8.52
C HIS A 90 -14.95 -18.06 7.43
N ARG A 91 -15.02 -18.69 6.24
CA ARG A 91 -14.16 -18.36 5.09
C ARG A 91 -14.47 -16.97 4.55
N HIS A 92 -15.75 -16.60 4.47
CA HIS A 92 -16.15 -15.25 4.09
C HIS A 92 -15.52 -14.20 5.00
N ILE A 93 -15.62 -14.40 6.33
CA ILE A 93 -15.03 -13.49 7.33
C ILE A 93 -13.51 -13.40 7.17
N LEU A 94 -12.83 -14.53 7.00
CA LEU A 94 -11.37 -14.57 6.84
C LEU A 94 -10.93 -13.80 5.58
N VAL A 95 -11.55 -14.10 4.43
CA VAL A 95 -11.23 -13.44 3.15
C VAL A 95 -11.51 -11.94 3.22
N GLU A 96 -12.67 -11.55 3.75
CA GLU A 96 -13.04 -10.14 3.88
C GLU A 96 -12.08 -9.39 4.82
N LYS A 97 -11.67 -10.01 5.94
CA LYS A 97 -10.67 -9.45 6.85
C LYS A 97 -9.34 -9.23 6.14
N SER A 98 -8.84 -10.23 5.42
CA SER A 98 -7.58 -10.14 4.66
C SER A 98 -7.63 -9.05 3.58
N LEU A 99 -8.73 -8.94 2.83
CA LEU A 99 -8.91 -7.91 1.80
C LEU A 99 -9.00 -6.51 2.40
N LYS A 100 -9.75 -6.34 3.50
CA LYS A 100 -9.82 -5.06 4.24
C LYS A 100 -8.46 -4.65 4.78
N PHE A 101 -7.65 -5.60 5.26
CA PHE A 101 -6.29 -5.32 5.69
C PHE A 101 -5.43 -4.74 4.54
N ILE A 102 -5.51 -5.29 3.32
CA ILE A 102 -4.84 -4.68 2.15
C ILE A 102 -5.29 -3.23 1.97
N CYS A 103 -6.60 -2.95 1.99
CA CYS A 103 -7.11 -1.58 1.87
C CYS A 103 -6.53 -0.65 2.95
N GLN A 104 -6.48 -1.10 4.21
CA GLN A 104 -5.91 -0.32 5.31
C GLN A 104 -4.44 0.04 5.08
N VAL A 105 -3.64 -0.92 4.59
CA VAL A 105 -2.23 -0.70 4.23
C VAL A 105 -2.10 0.38 3.16
N PHE A 106 -2.93 0.33 2.10
CA PHE A 106 -2.91 1.33 1.03
C PHE A 106 -3.47 2.70 1.43
N VAL A 107 -4.35 2.76 2.43
CA VAL A 107 -4.73 4.03 3.06
C VAL A 107 -3.54 4.62 3.80
N PHE A 108 -2.84 3.82 4.62
CA PHE A 108 -1.69 4.25 5.41
C PHE A 108 -0.48 4.72 4.59
N ILE A 109 -0.15 4.04 3.49
CA ILE A 109 0.98 4.46 2.63
C ILE A 109 0.71 5.84 2.00
N ASN A 110 -0.55 6.15 1.72
CA ASN A 110 -0.97 7.36 1.00
C ASN A 110 -1.09 8.62 1.87
N ASP A 111 -0.79 8.55 3.18
CA ASP A 111 -0.80 9.72 4.08
C ASP A 111 0.37 10.71 3.83
N PHE A 112 1.00 10.64 2.65
CA PHE A 112 2.16 11.43 2.31
C PHE A 112 1.78 12.71 1.58
N ASN A 113 1.63 13.80 2.33
CA ASN A 113 1.46 15.14 1.77
C ASN A 113 2.82 15.72 1.35
N PHE A 114 3.28 15.42 0.12
CA PHE A 114 4.32 16.21 -0.52
C PHE A 114 3.88 17.67 -0.66
N PHE A 115 4.78 18.60 -0.32
CA PHE A 115 4.70 20.04 -0.59
C PHE A 115 3.28 20.63 -0.52
N LYS A 116 2.84 21.14 0.63
CA LYS A 116 1.74 22.12 0.65
C LYS A 116 2.38 23.50 0.84
N LYS A 117 2.50 24.27 -0.24
CA LYS A 117 2.83 25.71 -0.16
C LYS A 117 1.73 26.38 0.67
N LYS A 118 1.93 26.53 1.97
CA LYS A 118 1.15 27.51 2.74
C LYS A 118 1.69 28.85 2.28
N ARG A 119 0.87 29.60 1.52
CA ARG A 119 1.20 30.90 0.92
C ARG A 119 1.68 31.98 1.90
N ILE A 120 1.66 31.72 3.21
CA ILE A 120 1.75 32.72 4.27
C ILE A 120 3.13 32.71 4.97
N ILE A 121 3.92 31.63 4.89
CA ILE A 121 5.17 31.51 5.64
C ILE A 121 6.30 31.15 4.67
N GLY A 122 7.34 31.99 4.61
CA GLY A 122 8.53 31.82 3.77
C GLY A 122 9.42 30.63 4.14
N TYR A 123 8.94 29.68 4.94
CA TYR A 123 9.70 28.54 5.43
C TYR A 123 8.98 27.22 5.08
N PHE A 124 9.75 26.22 4.67
CA PHE A 124 9.29 24.85 4.49
C PHE A 124 9.77 23.99 5.65
N ASN A 125 8.83 23.33 6.32
CA ASN A 125 9.17 22.24 7.23
C ASN A 125 9.37 20.98 6.40
N PHE A 126 10.62 20.61 6.18
CA PHE A 126 10.99 19.33 5.63
C PHE A 126 11.10 18.33 6.79
N PHE A 127 10.17 17.39 6.83
CA PHE A 127 10.25 16.29 7.79
C PHE A 127 11.05 15.15 7.17
N ASN A 128 11.76 14.37 7.99
CA ASN A 128 12.34 13.08 7.59
C ASN A 128 11.29 12.00 7.20
N ARG A 129 10.05 12.46 6.96
CA ARG A 129 8.94 11.72 6.38
C ARG A 129 9.34 11.01 5.09
N LEU A 130 10.26 11.51 4.25
CA LEU A 130 10.68 10.78 3.05
C LEU A 130 11.35 9.44 3.39
N GLN A 131 12.25 9.45 4.37
CA GLN A 131 12.91 8.23 4.85
C GLN A 131 11.87 7.26 5.43
N TYR A 132 10.88 7.79 6.17
CA TYR A 132 9.77 6.96 6.64
C TYR A 132 8.89 6.42 5.49
N GLN A 133 8.65 7.20 4.42
CA GLN A 133 7.92 6.73 3.25
C GLN A 133 8.68 5.60 2.55
N LYS A 134 9.99 5.76 2.39
CA LYS A 134 10.88 4.73 1.86
C LYS A 134 10.81 3.47 2.73
N TYR A 135 10.95 3.62 4.04
CA TYR A 135 10.85 2.54 5.02
C TYR A 135 9.50 1.80 4.93
N LYS A 136 8.37 2.52 4.82
CA LYS A 136 7.05 1.91 4.62
C LYS A 136 7.01 1.03 3.37
N PHE A 137 7.46 1.54 2.23
CA PHE A 137 7.46 0.76 0.99
C PHE A 137 8.38 -0.46 1.08
N THR A 138 9.59 -0.28 1.58
CA THR A 138 10.55 -1.38 1.76
C THR A 138 9.98 -2.44 2.69
N ALA A 139 9.51 -2.08 3.88
CA ALA A 139 9.02 -3.05 4.86
C ALA A 139 7.76 -3.81 4.40
N LEU A 140 6.90 -3.19 3.57
CA LEU A 140 5.66 -3.80 3.11
C LEU A 140 5.82 -4.62 1.83
N PHE A 141 6.76 -4.27 0.94
CA PHE A 141 6.80 -4.83 -0.43
C PHE A 141 8.18 -5.34 -0.86
N SER A 142 9.17 -5.43 0.04
CA SER A 142 10.46 -6.09 -0.25
C SER A 142 10.35 -7.62 -0.36
N ASN A 143 9.23 -8.19 0.07
CA ASN A 143 8.90 -9.60 -0.09
C ASN A 143 7.54 -9.76 -0.79
N GLU A 144 7.24 -11.00 -1.16
CA GLU A 144 6.02 -11.34 -1.90
C GLU A 144 4.81 -11.62 -1.01
N ASN A 145 4.86 -11.29 0.29
CA ASN A 145 3.81 -11.67 1.26
C ASN A 145 2.40 -11.21 0.82
N PHE A 146 2.24 -10.02 0.22
CA PHE A 146 0.94 -9.58 -0.28
C PHE A 146 0.47 -10.36 -1.51
N ALA A 147 1.38 -10.77 -2.39
CA ALA A 147 1.06 -11.62 -3.54
C ALA A 147 0.71 -13.04 -3.10
N GLU A 148 1.43 -13.56 -2.12
CA GLU A 148 1.15 -14.83 -1.44
C GLU A 148 -0.24 -14.81 -0.78
N MET A 149 -0.56 -13.74 -0.04
CA MET A 149 -1.86 -13.58 0.60
C MET A 149 -3.02 -13.60 -0.41
N ILE A 150 -2.86 -12.95 -1.57
CA ILE A 150 -3.87 -13.00 -2.65
C ILE A 150 -4.00 -14.42 -3.20
N THR A 151 -2.89 -15.15 -3.32
CA THR A 151 -2.88 -16.54 -3.79
C THR A 151 -3.60 -17.45 -2.80
N LEU A 152 -3.33 -17.31 -1.51
CA LEU A 152 -4.01 -18.06 -0.45
C LEU A 152 -5.50 -17.75 -0.39
N ILE A 153 -5.90 -16.47 -0.49
CA ILE A 153 -7.32 -16.08 -0.59
C ILE A 153 -8.00 -16.82 -1.75
N LYS A 154 -7.36 -16.88 -2.92
CA LYS A 154 -7.91 -17.60 -4.07
C LYS A 154 -8.05 -19.10 -3.80
N LYS A 155 -7.05 -19.73 -3.15
CA LYS A 155 -7.13 -21.15 -2.79
C LYS A 155 -8.29 -21.43 -1.83
N VAL A 156 -8.38 -20.66 -0.74
CA VAL A 156 -9.48 -20.74 0.25
C VAL A 156 -10.85 -20.63 -0.41
N LEU A 157 -11.01 -19.74 -1.39
CA LEU A 157 -12.27 -19.57 -2.11
C LEU A 157 -12.57 -20.70 -3.10
N TYR A 158 -11.57 -21.20 -3.82
CA TYR A 158 -11.78 -22.21 -4.88
C TYR A 158 -11.77 -23.65 -4.38
N GLN A 159 -11.41 -23.89 -3.13
CA GLN A 159 -11.57 -25.18 -2.46
C GLN A 159 -13.01 -25.49 -2.08
N ASP A 160 -13.91 -24.51 -2.15
CA ASP A 160 -15.29 -24.72 -1.74
C ASP A 160 -16.12 -25.43 -2.82
N HIS A 161 -16.71 -26.57 -2.47
CA HIS A 161 -17.59 -27.33 -3.37
C HIS A 161 -18.87 -26.56 -3.72
N TYR A 162 -19.30 -25.62 -2.88
CA TYR A 162 -20.47 -24.76 -3.09
C TYR A 162 -20.12 -23.45 -3.83
N PHE A 163 -18.86 -23.27 -4.21
CA PHE A 163 -18.43 -22.10 -4.97
C PHE A 163 -19.14 -22.07 -6.33
N ASN A 164 -19.83 -20.98 -6.67
CA ASN A 164 -20.57 -20.90 -7.92
C ASN A 164 -19.62 -20.55 -9.07
N TYR A 165 -19.21 -21.59 -9.81
CA TYR A 165 -18.29 -21.48 -10.93
C TYR A 165 -18.84 -20.71 -12.15
N VAL A 166 -20.16 -20.53 -12.25
CA VAL A 166 -20.80 -19.76 -13.34
C VAL A 166 -20.65 -18.25 -13.09
N LYS A 167 -20.76 -17.79 -11.84
CA LYS A 167 -20.57 -16.37 -11.44
C LYS A 167 -19.09 -15.97 -11.28
N LYS A 168 -18.16 -16.75 -11.86
CA LYS A 168 -16.71 -16.69 -11.60
C LYS A 168 -15.96 -15.69 -12.47
N VAL A 169 -16.50 -15.29 -13.61
CA VAL A 169 -15.78 -14.47 -14.60
C VAL A 169 -15.35 -13.13 -14.01
N ASP A 170 -16.27 -12.41 -13.37
CA ASP A 170 -15.98 -11.10 -12.83
C ASP A 170 -15.09 -11.17 -11.58
N LEU A 171 -15.34 -12.16 -10.71
CA LEU A 171 -14.46 -12.42 -9.56
C LEU A 171 -13.01 -12.74 -10.00
N LYS A 172 -12.83 -13.59 -11.02
CA LYS A 172 -11.51 -13.88 -11.60
C LYS A 172 -10.84 -12.64 -12.16
N LYS A 173 -11.58 -11.81 -12.89
CA LYS A 173 -11.07 -10.54 -13.45
C LYS A 173 -10.60 -9.61 -12.33
N SER A 174 -11.38 -9.46 -11.27
CA SER A 174 -11.02 -8.63 -10.12
C SER A 174 -9.81 -9.16 -9.38
N PHE A 175 -9.70 -10.47 -9.13
CA PHE A 175 -8.49 -11.06 -8.56
C PHE A 175 -7.27 -10.90 -9.46
N LYS A 176 -7.41 -11.10 -10.78
CA LYS A 176 -6.33 -10.88 -11.74
C LYS A 176 -5.85 -9.43 -11.70
N SER A 177 -6.78 -8.48 -11.70
CA SER A 177 -6.47 -7.06 -11.55
C SER A 177 -5.74 -6.77 -10.24
N LEU A 178 -6.23 -7.29 -9.12
CA LEU A 178 -5.59 -7.14 -7.81
C LEU A 178 -4.16 -7.66 -7.80
N SER A 179 -3.95 -8.91 -8.24
CA SER A 179 -2.61 -9.52 -8.34
C SER A 179 -1.68 -8.70 -9.22
N VAL A 180 -2.10 -8.32 -10.44
CA VAL A 180 -1.27 -7.54 -11.37
C VAL A 180 -0.82 -6.21 -10.75
N ASN A 181 -1.72 -5.50 -10.06
CA ASN A 181 -1.36 -4.21 -9.47
C ASN A 181 -0.45 -4.35 -8.24
N ILE A 182 -0.60 -5.40 -7.43
CA ILE A 182 0.27 -5.67 -6.29
C ILE A 182 1.66 -6.12 -6.74
N THR A 183 1.73 -7.07 -7.67
CA THR A 183 2.99 -7.53 -8.25
C THR A 183 3.72 -6.39 -8.95
N TYR A 184 3.02 -5.49 -9.64
CA TYR A 184 3.65 -4.30 -10.23
C TYR A 184 4.35 -3.43 -9.19
N ILE A 185 3.76 -3.25 -7.99
CA ILE A 185 4.38 -2.46 -6.92
C ILE A 185 5.65 -3.15 -6.42
N ILE A 186 5.58 -4.46 -6.18
CA ILE A 186 6.73 -5.27 -5.73
C ILE A 186 7.87 -5.20 -6.76
N ASN A 187 7.57 -5.49 -8.03
CA ASN A 187 8.56 -5.50 -9.11
C ASN A 187 9.16 -4.12 -9.39
N HIS A 188 8.46 -3.05 -9.00
CA HIS A 188 8.92 -1.67 -9.22
C HIS A 188 9.13 -0.95 -7.89
N LEU A 189 9.51 -1.67 -6.83
CA LEU A 189 9.74 -1.10 -5.51
C LEU A 189 10.74 0.06 -5.55
N LYS A 190 11.82 -0.10 -6.34
CA LYS A 190 12.85 0.95 -6.56
C LYS A 190 12.26 2.26 -7.05
N PHE A 191 11.20 2.23 -7.86
CA PHE A 191 10.51 3.46 -8.27
C PHE A 191 9.88 4.20 -7.08
N TYR A 192 9.37 3.47 -6.09
CA TYR A 192 8.73 4.06 -4.91
C TYR A 192 9.72 4.45 -3.80
N THR A 193 10.93 3.88 -3.82
CA THR A 193 12.00 4.15 -2.84
C THR A 193 13.08 5.09 -3.38
N ASP A 194 13.66 4.81 -4.54
CA ASP A 194 14.87 5.49 -5.03
C ASP A 194 14.53 6.84 -5.65
N TYR A 195 13.33 6.96 -6.23
CA TYR A 195 12.81 8.24 -6.70
C TYR A 195 12.65 9.26 -5.57
N LEU A 196 12.51 8.80 -4.32
CA LEU A 196 12.50 9.69 -3.15
C LEU A 196 13.90 10.22 -2.82
N ASN A 197 14.97 9.48 -3.14
CA ASN A 197 16.34 9.95 -2.93
C ASN A 197 16.64 11.16 -3.81
N GLU A 198 16.15 11.19 -5.06
CA GLU A 198 16.30 12.36 -5.94
C GLU A 198 15.55 13.58 -5.41
N TYR A 199 14.39 13.37 -4.80
CA TYR A 199 13.63 14.41 -4.13
C TYR A 199 14.36 14.92 -2.87
N GLU A 200 14.96 14.02 -2.08
CA GLU A 200 15.77 14.35 -0.90
C GLU A 200 17.03 15.16 -1.26
N LYS A 201 17.75 14.76 -2.32
CA LYS A 201 18.94 15.50 -2.82
C LYS A 201 18.64 16.96 -3.10
N ILE A 202 17.47 17.30 -3.62
CA ILE A 202 17.09 18.69 -3.90
C ILE A 202 16.97 19.48 -2.59
N TYR A 203 16.35 18.90 -1.55
CA TYR A 203 16.21 19.57 -0.25
C TYR A 203 17.53 19.71 0.50
N MET A 204 18.39 18.70 0.43
CA MET A 204 19.70 18.72 1.09
C MET A 204 20.64 19.83 0.58
N LYS A 205 20.37 20.45 -0.57
CA LYS A 205 21.10 21.65 -1.02
C LYS A 205 20.84 22.89 -0.15
N TYR A 206 19.77 22.88 0.64
CA TYR A 206 19.22 24.04 1.33
C TYR A 206 19.06 23.83 2.85
N ILE A 207 19.60 22.72 3.37
CA ILE A 207 19.76 22.41 4.79
C ILE A 207 21.21 22.70 5.15
#